data_AF-A0A7C6NEE0-F1
#
_entry.id   AF-A0A7C6NEE0-F1
#
_cell.length_a   1.000
_cell.length_b   1.000
_cell.length_c   1.000
_cell.angle_alpha   90.00
_cell.angle_beta   90.00
_cell.angle_gamma   90.00
#
_symmetry.space_group_name_H-M   'P 1'
#
loop_
_entity.id
_entity.type
_entity.pdbx_description
1 polymer ?
#
loop_
_entity_poly.entity_id
_entity_poly.type
_entity_poly.pdbx_seq_one_letter_code
_entity_poly.pdbx_strand_id
1 'polypeptide(L)'
;MISVDLAKKLAKYIPWEPKVGDLTIVFGEAGEEIIEPINLKHEKEKKIVLSLRSVGHLVWLPRLTMLLYELKKRSTKGFSLTYDRDTDSWCYRDERMEICNKSPEDAAARALLMLLEEKVS
;
A
#
# COMPACT_ATOMS: atom_id res chain seq x y z
N MET A 1 2.36 3.63 -8.75
CA MET A 1 1.60 2.56 -8.07
C MET A 1 2.56 1.80 -7.17
N ILE A 2 2.11 1.42 -5.97
CA ILE A 2 2.92 0.67 -5.00
C ILE A 2 3.25 -0.73 -5.54
N SER A 3 4.45 -1.22 -5.23
CA SER A 3 4.85 -2.61 -5.47
C SER A 3 4.02 -3.60 -4.67
N VAL A 4 3.76 -4.75 -5.29
CA VAL A 4 3.01 -5.88 -4.71
C VAL A 4 3.57 -6.32 -3.37
N ASP A 5 4.90 -6.44 -3.29
CA ASP A 5 5.58 -6.90 -2.07
C ASP A 5 5.36 -5.96 -0.88
N LEU A 6 5.39 -4.64 -1.11
CA LEU A 6 5.11 -3.67 -0.06
C LEU A 6 3.64 -3.70 0.34
N ALA A 7 2.72 -3.85 -0.61
CA ALA A 7 1.31 -4.00 -0.30
C ALA A 7 1.03 -5.24 0.55
N LYS A 8 1.61 -6.40 0.21
CA LYS A 8 1.55 -7.65 1.00
C LYS A 8 2.08 -7.45 2.43
N LYS A 9 3.17 -6.68 2.60
CA LYS A 9 3.72 -6.38 3.92
C LYS A 9 2.82 -5.46 4.73
N LEU A 10 2.33 -4.37 4.13
CA LEU A 10 1.43 -3.41 4.78
C LEU A 10 0.08 -4.01 5.17
N ALA A 11 -0.44 -4.96 4.40
CA ALA A 11 -1.70 -5.65 4.67
C ALA A 11 -1.73 -6.37 6.04
N LYS A 12 -0.56 -6.68 6.63
CA LYS A 12 -0.47 -7.27 7.98
C LYS A 12 -0.77 -6.27 9.10
N TYR A 13 -0.55 -4.98 8.85
CA TYR A 13 -0.56 -3.94 9.88
C TYR A 13 -1.73 -2.98 9.75
N ILE A 14 -2.29 -2.85 8.56
CA ILE A 14 -3.39 -1.92 8.29
C ILE A 14 -4.69 -2.73 8.22
N PRO A 15 -5.56 -2.67 9.26
CA PRO A 15 -6.87 -3.27 9.22
C PRO A 15 -7.79 -2.37 8.38
N TRP A 16 -7.57 -2.33 7.07
CA TRP A 16 -8.39 -1.53 6.19
C TRP A 16 -9.26 -2.41 5.31
N GLU A 17 -10.54 -2.09 5.31
CA GLU A 17 -11.56 -2.74 4.51
C GLU A 17 -11.46 -2.24 3.05
N PRO A 18 -11.11 -3.11 2.08
CA PRO A 18 -11.04 -2.71 0.68
C PRO A 18 -12.41 -2.27 0.18
N LYS A 19 -12.47 -1.20 -0.64
CA LYS A 19 -13.73 -0.70 -1.22
C LYS A 19 -13.79 -0.97 -2.72
N VAL A 20 -15.01 -1.07 -3.26
CA VAL A 20 -15.23 -1.11 -4.70
C VAL A 20 -14.54 0.08 -5.36
N GLY A 21 -13.76 -0.20 -6.41
CA GLY A 21 -12.94 0.77 -7.11
C GLY A 21 -11.52 0.93 -6.57
N ASP A 22 -11.17 0.41 -5.39
CA ASP A 22 -9.77 0.26 -5.00
C ASP A 22 -9.06 -0.73 -5.92
N LEU A 23 -7.75 -0.57 -6.09
CA LEU A 23 -6.98 -1.51 -6.90
C LEU A 23 -6.65 -2.76 -6.09
N THR A 24 -6.62 -3.89 -6.77
CA THR A 24 -6.22 -5.17 -6.21
C THR A 24 -5.46 -5.99 -7.23
N ILE A 25 -4.73 -7.00 -6.77
CA ILE A 25 -4.10 -8.03 -7.58
C ILE A 25 -4.93 -9.30 -7.49
N VAL A 26 -5.25 -9.87 -8.65
CA VAL A 26 -5.86 -11.19 -8.79
C VAL A 26 -4.91 -12.11 -9.53
N PHE A 27 -4.96 -13.41 -9.25
CA PHE A 27 -4.22 -14.39 -10.04
C PHE A 27 -5.10 -14.86 -11.20
N GLY A 28 -4.61 -14.66 -12.43
CA GLY A 28 -5.25 -15.18 -13.63
C GLY A 28 -5.16 -16.70 -13.72
N GLU A 29 -5.81 -17.27 -14.73
CA GLU A 29 -5.91 -18.73 -14.89
C GLU A 29 -4.55 -19.41 -15.11
N ALA A 30 -3.55 -18.68 -15.59
CA ALA A 30 -2.18 -19.17 -15.76
C ALA A 30 -1.25 -18.82 -14.58
N GLY A 31 -1.79 -18.26 -13.49
CA GLY A 31 -1.03 -17.88 -12.29
C GLY A 31 -0.33 -16.53 -12.38
N GLU A 32 -0.65 -15.71 -13.37
CA GLU A 32 -0.15 -14.35 -13.53
C GLU A 32 -0.82 -13.36 -12.57
N GLU A 33 -0.07 -12.40 -12.03
CA GLU A 33 -0.61 -11.33 -11.18
C GLU A 33 -1.21 -10.20 -12.05
N ILE A 34 -2.54 -10.04 -12.02
CA ILE A 34 -3.30 -9.04 -12.77
C ILE A 34 -3.78 -7.96 -11.82
N ILE A 35 -3.52 -6.70 -12.14
CA ILE A 35 -4.01 -5.56 -11.37
C ILE A 35 -5.33 -5.07 -11.93
N GLU A 36 -6.37 -5.08 -11.12
CA GLU A 36 -7.69 -4.59 -11.51
C GLU A 36 -8.45 -3.93 -10.35
N PRO A 37 -9.50 -3.13 -10.63
CA PRO A 37 -10.33 -2.54 -9.60
C PRO A 37 -11.21 -3.60 -8.94
N ILE A 38 -11.39 -3.50 -7.61
CA ILE A 38 -12.35 -4.30 -6.86
C ILE A 38 -13.75 -4.04 -7.40
N ASN A 39 -14.47 -5.10 -7.72
CA ASN A 39 -15.80 -5.05 -8.32
C ASN A 39 -16.75 -6.09 -7.68
N LEU A 40 -18.04 -5.99 -8.01
CA LEU A 40 -19.09 -6.85 -7.46
C LEU A 40 -18.94 -8.34 -7.83
N LYS A 41 -18.15 -8.70 -8.85
CA LYS A 41 -17.88 -10.12 -9.14
C LYS A 41 -16.95 -10.72 -8.09
N HIS A 42 -16.00 -9.95 -7.57
CA HIS A 42 -15.11 -10.41 -6.49
C HIS A 42 -15.89 -10.75 -5.20
N GLU A 43 -16.96 -10.00 -4.91
CA GLU A 43 -17.93 -10.29 -3.85
C GLU A 43 -18.65 -11.62 -4.10
N LYS A 44 -19.27 -11.75 -5.29
CA LYS A 44 -20.11 -12.90 -5.67
C LYS A 44 -19.33 -14.21 -5.75
N GLU A 45 -18.11 -14.17 -6.27
CA GLU A 45 -17.25 -15.34 -6.39
C GLU A 45 -16.58 -15.73 -5.06
N LYS A 46 -16.87 -15.02 -3.96
CA LYS A 46 -16.16 -15.11 -2.66
C LYS A 46 -14.64 -14.96 -2.81
N LYS A 47 -14.19 -14.39 -3.93
CA LYS A 47 -12.77 -14.16 -4.21
C LYS A 47 -12.22 -12.94 -3.49
N ILE A 48 -13.09 -12.11 -2.88
CA ILE A 48 -12.92 -11.32 -1.64
C ILE A 48 -13.87 -10.13 -1.66
N VAL A 49 -14.53 -9.86 -0.53
CA VAL A 49 -14.81 -8.54 0.05
C VAL A 49 -15.15 -8.76 1.53
N LEU A 50 -14.17 -8.62 2.44
CA LEU A 50 -14.42 -8.54 3.89
C LEU A 50 -14.69 -9.85 4.64
N SER A 51 -13.61 -10.60 4.85
CA SER A 51 -13.24 -11.15 6.17
C SER A 51 -11.75 -11.49 6.09
N LEU A 52 -10.91 -10.53 6.47
CA LEU A 52 -9.46 -10.65 6.49
C LEU A 52 -9.06 -11.61 7.61
N ARG A 53 -9.02 -12.90 7.29
CA ARG A 53 -8.16 -13.87 7.98
C ARG A 53 -7.89 -15.13 7.18
N SER A 54 -8.72 -15.49 6.19
CA SER A 54 -8.49 -16.74 5.45
C SER A 54 -9.34 -16.91 4.21
N VAL A 55 -9.10 -16.15 3.12
CA VAL A 55 -9.55 -16.57 1.78
C VAL A 55 -8.67 -15.93 0.69
N GLY A 56 -7.99 -16.75 -0.13
CA GLY A 56 -7.58 -16.39 -1.50
C GLY A 56 -6.17 -15.80 -1.74
N HIS A 57 -5.84 -15.65 -3.02
CA HIS A 57 -4.57 -15.11 -3.54
C HIS A 57 -4.61 -13.59 -3.84
N LEU A 58 -5.63 -12.87 -3.39
CA LEU A 58 -5.85 -11.47 -3.76
C LEU A 58 -5.06 -10.53 -2.85
N VAL A 59 -4.47 -9.46 -3.41
CA VAL A 59 -3.73 -8.44 -2.63
C VAL A 59 -4.24 -7.05 -2.97
N TRP A 60 -4.75 -6.35 -1.96
CA TRP A 60 -5.17 -4.96 -2.12
C TRP A 60 -3.98 -4.01 -2.29
N LEU A 61 -4.11 -3.04 -3.20
CA LEU A 61 -3.09 -2.05 -3.52
C LEU A 61 -3.50 -0.65 -3.03
N PRO A 62 -2.91 -0.15 -1.94
CA PRO A 62 -3.20 1.18 -1.44
C PRO A 62 -2.83 2.27 -2.46
N ARG A 63 -3.74 3.22 -2.69
CA ARG A 63 -3.45 4.43 -3.47
C ARG A 63 -2.57 5.39 -2.67
N LEU A 64 -1.80 6.23 -3.38
CA LEU A 64 -0.92 7.24 -2.77
C LEU A 64 -1.64 8.06 -1.69
N THR A 65 -2.79 8.65 -2.00
CA THR A 65 -3.57 9.48 -1.07
C THR A 65 -3.83 8.79 0.27
N MET A 66 -4.06 7.47 0.23
CA MET A 66 -4.33 6.71 1.43
C MET A 66 -3.05 6.39 2.22
N LEU A 67 -1.94 6.09 1.54
CA LEU A 67 -0.63 5.99 2.19
C LEU A 67 -0.26 7.30 2.90
N LEU A 68 -0.47 8.44 2.23
CA LEU A 68 -0.23 9.77 2.79
C LEU A 68 -1.14 10.07 3.99
N TYR A 69 -2.39 9.62 3.96
CA TYR A 69 -3.32 9.76 5.08
C TYR A 69 -2.86 8.97 6.31
N GLU A 70 -2.41 7.73 6.12
CA GLU A 70 -1.90 6.90 7.22
C GLU A 70 -0.56 7.44 7.77
N LEU A 71 0.31 7.96 6.91
CA LEU A 71 1.53 8.67 7.32
C LEU A 71 1.19 9.92 8.15
N LYS A 72 0.22 10.72 7.71
CA LYS A 72 -0.19 11.95 8.42
C LYS A 72 -0.70 11.69 9.84
N LYS A 73 -1.40 10.56 10.06
CA LYS A 73 -1.84 10.15 11.40
C LYS A 73 -0.67 9.82 12.34
N ARG A 74 0.48 9.45 11.77
CA ARG A 74 1.66 8.96 12.50
C ARG A 74 2.79 9.99 12.56
N SER A 75 2.80 10.99 11.69
CA SER A 75 3.77 12.07 11.73
C SER A 75 3.40 13.12 12.78
N THR A 76 4.35 13.42 13.64
CA THR A 76 4.21 14.38 14.76
C THR A 76 4.32 15.83 14.30
N LYS A 77 5.19 16.11 13.32
CA LYS A 77 5.45 17.48 12.81
C LYS A 77 5.15 17.64 11.31
N GLY A 78 4.40 16.70 10.73
CA GLY A 78 4.21 16.63 9.28
C GLY A 78 5.37 15.92 8.57
N PHE A 79 5.25 15.81 7.25
CA PHE A 79 6.23 15.18 6.37
C PHE A 79 6.19 15.85 4.99
N SER A 80 7.23 15.63 4.19
CA SER A 80 7.25 15.98 2.77
C SER A 80 7.43 14.74 1.91
N LEU A 81 6.79 14.73 0.73
CA LEU A 81 7.07 13.77 -0.32
C LEU A 81 7.42 14.57 -1.59
N THR A 82 8.69 14.57 -1.95
CA THR A 82 9.23 15.43 -3.01
C THR A 82 9.98 14.60 -4.04
N TYR A 83 9.90 15.02 -5.30
CA TYR A 83 10.71 14.45 -6.36
C TYR A 83 12.06 15.17 -6.43
N ASP A 84 13.14 14.41 -6.29
CA ASP A 84 14.51 14.84 -6.49
C ASP A 84 14.95 14.52 -7.93
N ARG A 85 15.37 15.56 -8.65
CA ARG A 85 15.78 15.45 -10.06
C ARG A 85 17.18 14.91 -10.22
N ASP A 86 18.06 15.13 -9.25
CA ASP A 86 19.47 14.73 -9.35
C ASP A 86 19.60 13.20 -9.23
N THR A 87 18.73 12.59 -8.42
CA THR A 87 18.68 11.15 -8.18
C THR A 87 17.56 10.42 -8.92
N ASP A 88 16.73 11.13 -9.68
CA ASP A 88 15.52 10.62 -10.34
C ASP A 88 14.63 9.78 -9.39
N SER A 89 14.34 10.34 -8.22
CA SER A 89 13.66 9.60 -7.16
C SER A 89 12.66 10.45 -6.37
N TRP A 90 11.65 9.79 -5.83
CA TRP A 90 10.71 10.37 -4.88
C TRP A 90 11.18 10.08 -3.46
N CYS A 91 11.35 11.12 -2.66
CA CYS A 91 11.81 11.01 -1.29
C CYS A 91 10.71 11.45 -0.31
N TYR A 92 10.30 10.52 0.55
CA TYR A 92 9.60 10.83 1.79
C TYR A 92 10.63 11.33 2.82
N ARG A 93 10.31 12.41 3.52
CA ARG A 93 11.12 12.93 4.62
C ARG A 93 10.24 13.43 5.76
N ASP A 94 10.57 13.02 6.98
CA ASP A 94 10.08 13.61 8.21
C ASP A 94 11.24 13.85 9.20
N GLU A 95 10.95 14.13 10.47
CA GLU A 95 11.98 14.37 11.49
C GLU A 95 12.76 13.12 11.90
N ARG A 96 12.27 11.92 11.56
CA ARG A 96 12.83 10.63 12.00
C ARG A 96 13.56 9.92 10.88
N MET A 97 13.13 10.08 9.64
CA MET A 97 13.64 9.31 8.52
C MET A 97 13.55 10.02 7.17
N GLU A 98 14.38 9.54 6.25
CA GLU A 98 14.30 9.82 4.82
C GLU A 98 14.27 8.50 4.05
N ILE A 99 13.32 8.35 3.13
CA ILE A 99 13.19 7.17 2.27
C ILE A 99 12.93 7.60 0.84
N CYS A 100 13.86 7.25 -0.05
CA CYS A 100 13.75 7.51 -1.48
C CYS A 100 13.40 6.24 -2.26
N ASN A 101 12.56 6.39 -3.29
CA ASN A 101 12.20 5.31 -4.21
C ASN A 101 11.84 5.85 -5.61
N LYS A 102 11.75 4.97 -6.61
CA LYS A 102 11.39 5.36 -7.98
C LYS A 102 9.96 5.87 -8.13
N SER A 103 9.05 5.41 -7.27
CA SER A 103 7.65 5.85 -7.28
C SER A 103 7.27 6.56 -5.97
N PRO A 104 6.38 7.56 -6.01
CA PRO A 104 5.90 8.21 -4.81
C PRO A 104 5.15 7.24 -3.89
N GLU A 105 4.46 6.24 -4.45
CA GLU A 105 3.76 5.22 -3.66
C GLU A 105 4.72 4.30 -2.92
N ASP A 106 5.81 3.83 -3.55
CA ASP A 106 6.78 2.97 -2.87
C ASP A 106 7.55 3.72 -1.78
N ALA A 107 7.90 4.99 -2.03
CA ALA A 107 8.54 5.84 -1.03
C ALA A 107 7.63 6.02 0.21
N ALA A 108 6.36 6.38 -0.01
CA ALA A 108 5.38 6.52 1.06
C ALA A 108 5.09 5.19 1.77
N ALA A 109 4.96 4.09 1.01
CA ALA A 109 4.68 2.78 1.56
C ALA A 109 5.79 2.24 2.45
N ARG A 110 7.06 2.43 2.05
CA ARG A 110 8.21 2.04 2.86
C ARG A 110 8.30 2.84 4.15
N ALA A 111 8.08 4.15 4.08
CA ALA A 111 8.04 4.99 5.27
C ALA A 111 6.94 4.54 6.24
N LEU A 112 5.75 4.26 5.71
CA LEU A 112 4.65 3.78 6.51
C LEU A 112 4.95 2.42 7.13
N LEU A 113 5.54 1.49 6.38
CA LEU A 113 5.91 0.16 6.87
C LEU A 113 6.91 0.26 8.02
N MET A 114 7.96 1.09 7.87
CA MET A 114 8.98 1.29 8.91
C MET A 114 8.36 1.84 10.21
N LEU A 115 7.48 2.85 10.11
CA LEU A 115 6.75 3.39 11.26
C LEU A 115 5.81 2.38 11.93
N LEU A 116 5.28 1.42 11.17
CA LEU A 116 4.40 0.37 11.69
C LEU A 116 5.21 -0.74 12.37
N GLU A 117 6.35 -1.12 11.81
CA GLU A 117 7.26 -2.14 12.37
C GLU A 117 7.93 -1.65 13.66
N GLU A 118 8.31 -0.37 13.75
CA GLU A 118 8.84 0.22 14.99
C GLU A 118 7.84 0.20 16.14
N LYS A 119 6.53 0.32 15.89
CA LYS A 119 5.51 0.27 16.94
C LYS A 119 5.25 -1.15 17.47
N VAL A 120 5.74 -2.17 16.78
CA VAL A 120 5.62 -3.58 17.18
C VAL A 120 6.86 -4.03 17.96
N SER A 121 7.89 -3.18 18.07
CA SER A 121 9.11 -3.39 18.86
C SER A 121 8.96 -2.74 20.24
#